data_AF-A0A2V1B0Z5-F1
#
_entry.id   AF-A0A2V1B0Z5-F1
#
_cell.length_a   1.000
_cell.length_b   1.000
_cell.length_c   1.000
_cell.angle_alpha   90.00
_cell.angle_beta   90.00
_cell.angle_gamma   90.00
#
_symmetry.space_group_name_H-M   'P 1'
#
loop_
_entity.id
_entity.type
_entity.pdbx_description
1 polymer ?
#
loop_
_entity_poly.entity_id
_entity_poly.type
_entity_poly.pdbx_seq_one_letter_code
_entity_poly.pdbx_strand_id
1 'polypeptide(L)'
;MASLVSQSVATMGDPNDKNKSADVPTSIEFSRSVRDWWNCSSNLKRPSSGLDNPKFALARKRLIRLEYDLYRAILSSDVSMLPPGEDKLDNGEKPITARFLDIVLDDPSVYIHEFEITNKSDLSLPKREIVVIHGYMAASGYFVKNFEAFAKSYGNLTVHVLDMPGFGNSARPKFPSELLKTPKGASKARQVSQVLGAEDWFIDKFEQWREKRQIDQFDLVAHSMGAYLGSCYIMKYNHQNIITNFAVVSPMGTESSCVSLINNKTHQRNFHDGGDPLEEIFASQDFDDNENPELQRLWQKLGEPKFPKNKLLQTMWEWSVSPFQILQVFGPVYSKVLSYWSFQRFKNLKSNSEDSDAPINIDLINKLHEYSFSVFNQYQGSGELAITKLINHNILARLPLCDRGFMELIHDTGLNTLWLYGDKDWMNMQGGKYCVDKLKDLGDENATLTVVKDAGHHIYLDNPEEFNKVVLKFLGLDKNKSS
;
A
#
# COMPACT_ATOMS: atom_id res chain seq x y z
N MET A 1 42.16 -11.28 -24.43
CA MET A 1 41.00 -10.72 -25.15
C MET A 1 40.00 -11.82 -25.43
N ALA A 2 39.36 -12.31 -24.37
CA ALA A 2 38.20 -13.20 -24.39
C ALA A 2 37.65 -13.28 -22.95
N SER A 3 36.32 -13.42 -22.86
CA SER A 3 35.52 -13.81 -21.69
C SER A 3 35.19 -12.76 -20.62
N LEU A 4 33.93 -12.31 -20.61
CA LEU A 4 33.00 -12.28 -19.46
C LEU A 4 31.71 -11.52 -19.82
N VAL A 5 30.93 -12.07 -20.76
CA VAL A 5 29.50 -11.76 -20.95
C VAL A 5 28.79 -13.07 -21.30
N SER A 6 28.74 -13.99 -20.34
CA SER A 6 27.83 -15.15 -20.39
C SER A 6 27.67 -15.72 -18.99
N GLN A 7 26.73 -15.20 -18.21
CA GLN A 7 26.06 -15.93 -17.13
C GLN A 7 24.93 -15.07 -16.53
N SER A 8 23.77 -15.11 -17.18
CA SER A 8 22.45 -14.89 -16.54
C SER A 8 21.30 -15.30 -17.47
N VAL A 9 21.47 -16.43 -18.19
CA VAL A 9 20.40 -17.09 -18.95
C VAL A 9 20.62 -18.59 -18.81
N ALA A 10 20.09 -19.19 -17.73
CA ALA A 10 20.00 -20.64 -17.59
C ALA A 10 19.01 -21.02 -16.48
N THR A 11 17.73 -20.69 -16.68
CA THR A 11 16.58 -21.51 -16.26
C THR A 11 15.41 -21.14 -17.16
N MET A 12 15.52 -21.47 -18.45
CA MET A 12 14.37 -21.55 -19.34
C MET A 12 14.42 -22.91 -20.03
N GLY A 13 13.29 -23.61 -19.99
CA GLY A 13 13.12 -24.92 -20.60
C GLY A 13 13.41 -24.92 -22.10
N ASP A 14 13.59 -26.13 -22.61
CA ASP A 14 13.89 -26.45 -24.00
C ASP A 14 12.98 -25.69 -25.01
N PRO A 15 13.55 -24.87 -25.93
CA PRO A 15 12.78 -24.14 -26.94
C PRO A 15 12.12 -25.04 -28.01
N ASN A 16 12.36 -26.36 -28.00
CA ASN A 16 11.81 -27.30 -28.98
C ASN A 16 10.63 -28.13 -28.49
N ASP A 17 10.05 -27.85 -27.32
CA ASP A 17 8.83 -28.53 -26.89
C ASP A 17 7.62 -28.02 -27.73
N LYS A 18 7.30 -28.78 -28.78
CA LYS A 18 6.22 -28.51 -29.75
C LYS A 18 4.84 -28.88 -29.21
N ASN A 19 4.54 -28.49 -27.97
CA ASN A 19 3.15 -28.36 -27.53
C ASN A 19 2.75 -26.89 -27.70
N LYS A 20 1.85 -26.62 -28.66
CA LYS A 20 1.31 -25.30 -28.97
C LYS A 20 0.69 -24.63 -27.73
N SER A 21 1.47 -23.91 -26.94
CA SER A 21 0.93 -22.85 -26.10
C SER A 21 0.48 -21.74 -27.04
N ALA A 22 -0.80 -21.34 -26.99
CA ALA A 22 -1.26 -20.15 -27.68
C ALA A 22 -0.32 -18.97 -27.35
N ASP A 23 0.12 -18.23 -28.37
CA ASP A 23 1.07 -17.13 -28.22
C ASP A 23 0.42 -16.02 -27.38
N VAL A 24 0.74 -15.97 -26.08
CA VAL A 24 0.17 -14.99 -25.15
C VAL A 24 0.78 -13.62 -25.48
N PRO A 25 -0.04 -12.60 -25.81
CA PRO A 25 0.48 -11.28 -26.14
C PRO A 25 1.33 -10.71 -24.99
N THR A 26 2.37 -9.94 -25.32
CA THR A 26 3.24 -9.30 -24.32
C THR A 26 2.76 -7.91 -23.90
N SER A 27 1.77 -7.36 -24.60
CA SER A 27 1.17 -6.03 -24.37
C SER A 27 -0.09 -5.85 -25.22
N ILE A 28 -0.87 -4.78 -24.97
CA ILE A 28 -2.02 -4.42 -25.83
C ILE A 28 -1.56 -3.89 -27.20
N GLU A 29 -2.43 -3.95 -28.22
CA GLU A 29 -2.21 -3.24 -29.47
C GLU A 29 -2.15 -1.71 -29.28
N PHE A 30 -1.40 -1.01 -30.13
CA PHE A 30 -1.31 0.45 -30.05
C PHE A 30 -2.65 1.15 -30.32
N SER A 31 -3.49 0.56 -31.18
CA SER A 31 -4.87 1.01 -31.44
C SER A 31 -5.71 1.06 -30.14
N ARG A 32 -5.57 0.05 -29.29
CA ARG A 32 -6.21 0.00 -27.97
C ARG A 32 -5.61 1.03 -27.01
N SER A 33 -4.29 1.24 -27.06
CA SER A 33 -3.61 2.30 -26.32
C SER A 33 -4.17 3.70 -26.61
N VAL A 34 -4.47 3.98 -27.88
CA VAL A 34 -5.14 5.22 -28.31
C VAL A 34 -6.56 5.29 -27.76
N ARG A 35 -7.31 4.18 -27.83
CA ARG A 35 -8.67 4.09 -27.29
C ARG A 35 -8.70 4.33 -25.79
N ASP A 36 -7.79 3.72 -25.03
CA ASP A 36 -7.64 3.89 -23.59
C ASP A 36 -7.47 5.36 -23.24
N TRP A 37 -6.51 6.02 -23.90
CA TRP A 37 -6.24 7.45 -23.70
C TRP A 37 -7.41 8.34 -24.08
N TRP A 38 -8.03 8.11 -25.25
CA TRP A 38 -9.18 8.89 -25.74
C TRP A 38 -10.39 8.81 -24.79
N ASN A 39 -10.54 7.66 -24.17
CA ASN A 39 -11.63 7.36 -23.25
C ASN A 39 -11.45 7.92 -21.84
N CYS A 40 -10.26 8.43 -21.50
CA CYS A 40 -10.04 9.03 -20.19
C CYS A 40 -10.79 10.35 -20.06
N SER A 41 -11.63 10.45 -19.04
CA SER A 41 -12.34 11.69 -18.76
C SER A 41 -11.38 12.76 -18.26
N SER A 42 -11.38 13.93 -18.89
CA SER A 42 -10.61 15.10 -18.43
C SER A 42 -11.05 15.58 -17.04
N ASN A 43 -12.26 15.22 -16.59
CA ASN A 43 -12.75 15.51 -15.24
C ASN A 43 -11.97 14.76 -14.15
N LEU A 44 -11.34 13.62 -14.48
CA LEU A 44 -10.49 12.85 -13.56
C LEU A 44 -9.03 13.34 -13.55
N LYS A 45 -8.68 14.31 -14.42
CA LYS A 45 -7.33 14.88 -14.59
C LYS A 45 -7.12 16.19 -13.82
N ARG A 46 -8.05 16.53 -12.92
CA ARG A 46 -8.03 17.72 -12.07
C ARG A 46 -8.26 17.32 -10.61
N PRO A 47 -7.98 18.20 -9.63
CA PRO A 47 -8.36 17.95 -8.25
C PRO A 47 -9.84 17.56 -8.14
N SER A 48 -10.16 16.63 -7.23
CA SER A 48 -11.53 16.21 -6.99
C SER A 48 -12.43 17.41 -6.70
N SER A 49 -13.59 17.45 -7.35
CA SER A 49 -14.58 18.53 -7.21
C SER A 49 -15.82 18.11 -6.41
N GLY A 50 -15.69 17.05 -5.61
CA GLY A 50 -16.79 16.40 -4.89
C GLY A 50 -17.68 15.53 -5.76
N LEU A 51 -18.51 14.73 -5.09
CA LEU A 51 -19.44 13.78 -5.73
C LEU A 51 -20.64 14.46 -6.39
N ASP A 52 -20.96 15.69 -5.99
CA ASP A 52 -22.12 16.43 -6.50
C ASP A 52 -21.94 16.95 -7.93
N ASN A 53 -20.70 16.98 -8.44
CA ASN A 53 -20.43 17.38 -9.82
C ASN A 53 -20.84 16.26 -10.80
N PRO A 54 -21.88 16.45 -11.64
CA PRO A 54 -22.43 15.36 -12.46
C PRO A 54 -21.43 14.78 -13.47
N LYS A 55 -20.53 15.62 -14.02
CA LYS A 55 -19.52 15.16 -14.99
C LYS A 55 -18.44 14.33 -14.32
N PHE A 56 -18.06 14.70 -13.09
CA PHE A 56 -17.12 13.94 -12.28
C PHE A 56 -17.75 12.62 -11.83
N ALA A 57 -18.97 12.65 -11.31
CA ALA A 57 -19.72 11.47 -10.89
C ALA A 57 -19.89 10.46 -12.05
N LEU A 58 -20.25 10.93 -13.25
CA LEU A 58 -20.35 10.06 -14.43
C LEU A 58 -19.00 9.41 -14.80
N ALA A 59 -17.90 10.18 -14.75
CA ALA A 59 -16.57 9.65 -15.01
C ALA A 59 -16.17 8.59 -13.97
N ARG A 60 -16.53 8.79 -12.70
CA ARG A 60 -16.28 7.82 -11.62
C ARG A 60 -17.12 6.55 -11.73
N LYS A 61 -18.40 6.65 -12.10
CA LYS A 61 -19.25 5.47 -12.34
C LYS A 61 -18.59 4.49 -13.31
N ARG A 62 -17.89 4.99 -14.33
CA ARG A 62 -17.11 4.16 -15.25
C ARG A 62 -15.93 3.45 -14.56
N LEU A 63 -15.18 4.12 -13.70
CA LEU A 63 -14.05 3.52 -12.98
C LEU A 63 -14.52 2.41 -12.04
N ILE A 64 -15.59 2.67 -11.28
CA ILE A 64 -16.21 1.68 -10.38
C ILE A 64 -16.71 0.48 -11.19
N ARG A 65 -17.19 0.69 -12.42
CA ARG A 65 -17.59 -0.42 -13.31
C ARG A 65 -16.41 -1.29 -13.73
N LEU A 66 -15.27 -0.70 -14.10
CA LEU A 66 -14.05 -1.45 -14.44
C LEU A 66 -13.57 -2.28 -13.24
N GLU A 67 -13.61 -1.70 -12.04
CA GLU A 67 -13.26 -2.38 -10.80
C GLU A 67 -14.23 -3.52 -10.47
N TYR A 68 -15.54 -3.29 -10.60
CA TYR A 68 -16.56 -4.33 -10.46
C TYR A 68 -16.34 -5.49 -11.43
N ASP A 69 -16.10 -5.21 -12.71
CA ASP A 69 -15.89 -6.23 -13.73
C ASP A 69 -14.61 -7.04 -13.45
N LEU A 70 -13.55 -6.42 -12.93
CA LEU A 70 -12.35 -7.10 -12.46
C LEU A 70 -12.63 -8.02 -11.27
N TYR A 71 -13.30 -7.52 -10.24
CA TYR A 71 -13.56 -8.30 -9.02
C TYR A 71 -14.55 -9.44 -9.28
N ARG A 72 -15.48 -9.27 -10.22
CA ARG A 72 -16.34 -10.34 -10.71
C ARG A 72 -15.62 -11.39 -11.53
N ALA A 73 -14.58 -11.02 -12.27
CA ALA A 73 -13.75 -11.99 -12.96
C ALA A 73 -12.90 -12.85 -11.99
N ILE A 74 -12.66 -12.38 -10.75
CA ILE A 74 -11.76 -13.06 -9.80
C ILE A 74 -12.49 -13.78 -8.68
N LEU A 75 -13.39 -13.13 -7.93
CA LEU A 75 -14.02 -13.81 -6.78
C LEU A 75 -15.03 -14.84 -7.26
N SER A 76 -15.18 -15.92 -6.51
CA SER A 76 -16.09 -17.00 -6.86
C SER A 76 -17.55 -16.56 -6.88
N SER A 77 -18.41 -17.46 -7.35
CA SER A 77 -19.86 -17.27 -7.33
C SER A 77 -20.43 -17.22 -5.90
N ASP A 78 -19.70 -17.65 -4.87
CA ASP A 78 -20.15 -17.61 -3.46
C ASP A 78 -20.32 -16.19 -2.93
N VAL A 79 -19.64 -15.22 -3.55
CA VAL A 79 -19.71 -13.81 -3.16
C VAL A 79 -20.77 -13.09 -4.00
N SER A 80 -21.82 -12.58 -3.35
CA SER A 80 -22.81 -11.72 -4.00
C SER A 80 -22.33 -10.26 -3.97
N MET A 81 -21.95 -9.71 -5.13
CA MET A 81 -21.51 -8.32 -5.25
C MET A 81 -22.64 -7.41 -5.75
N LEU A 82 -22.88 -6.29 -5.07
CA LEU A 82 -23.83 -5.27 -5.49
C LEU A 82 -23.31 -4.57 -6.76
N PRO A 83 -24.03 -4.63 -7.89
CA PRO A 83 -23.60 -3.94 -9.10
C PRO A 83 -23.58 -2.41 -8.92
N PRO A 84 -22.66 -1.70 -9.60
CA PRO A 84 -22.57 -0.25 -9.47
C PRO A 84 -23.84 0.46 -9.94
N GLY A 85 -24.49 1.21 -9.05
CA GLY A 85 -25.72 1.95 -9.34
C GLY A 85 -27.02 1.22 -9.00
N GLU A 86 -26.94 0.01 -8.44
CA GLU A 86 -28.08 -0.71 -7.89
C GLU A 86 -28.15 -0.54 -6.37
N ASP A 87 -29.37 -0.50 -5.82
CA ASP A 87 -29.59 -0.29 -4.38
C ASP A 87 -29.67 -1.61 -3.59
N LYS A 88 -29.93 -2.73 -4.27
CA LYS A 88 -30.15 -4.06 -3.67
C LYS A 88 -29.65 -5.17 -4.59
N LEU A 89 -29.38 -6.34 -4.00
CA LEU A 89 -29.06 -7.55 -4.74
C LEU A 89 -30.37 -8.20 -5.25
N ASP A 90 -30.46 -8.45 -6.57
CA ASP A 90 -31.66 -8.99 -7.22
C ASP A 90 -31.97 -10.47 -6.89
N ASN A 91 -31.01 -11.23 -6.35
CA ASN A 91 -31.18 -12.66 -6.04
C ASN A 91 -30.66 -12.97 -4.63
N GLY A 92 -31.43 -13.78 -3.89
CA GLY A 92 -31.29 -14.10 -2.46
C GLY A 92 -29.87 -13.95 -1.88
N GLU A 93 -29.75 -13.12 -0.84
CA GLU A 93 -28.49 -12.79 -0.20
C GLU A 93 -27.76 -14.06 0.25
N LYS A 94 -26.67 -14.38 -0.44
CA LYS A 94 -25.70 -15.34 0.06
C LYS A 94 -25.09 -14.78 1.34
N PRO A 95 -24.57 -15.65 2.23
CA PRO A 95 -23.97 -15.18 3.48
C PRO A 95 -22.81 -14.21 3.29
N ILE A 96 -22.12 -14.28 2.15
CA ILE A 96 -21.02 -13.37 1.81
C ILE A 96 -21.50 -12.37 0.75
N THR A 97 -21.52 -11.09 1.13
CA THR A 97 -21.90 -9.98 0.27
C THR A 97 -20.75 -8.97 0.15
N ALA A 98 -20.71 -8.24 -0.96
CA ALA A 98 -19.71 -7.21 -1.19
C ALA A 98 -20.26 -6.01 -1.96
N ARG A 99 -19.70 -4.83 -1.72
CA ARG A 99 -20.12 -3.58 -2.35
C ARG A 99 -18.98 -2.56 -2.38
N PHE A 100 -19.13 -1.57 -3.25
CA PHE A 100 -18.27 -0.40 -3.31
C PHE A 100 -18.93 0.76 -2.57
N LEU A 101 -18.15 1.47 -1.76
CA LEU A 101 -18.61 2.62 -0.98
C LEU A 101 -17.68 3.81 -1.23
N ASP A 102 -18.26 5.00 -1.26
CA ASP A 102 -17.52 6.26 -1.21
C ASP A 102 -17.90 6.99 0.08
N ILE A 103 -16.99 6.98 1.04
CA ILE A 103 -17.23 7.62 2.34
C ILE A 103 -16.76 9.07 2.25
N VAL A 104 -17.70 9.99 2.12
CA VAL A 104 -17.44 11.44 2.09
C VAL A 104 -16.95 11.90 3.46
N LEU A 105 -15.77 12.52 3.49
CA LEU A 105 -15.13 13.02 4.71
C LEU A 105 -15.70 14.38 5.12
N ASP A 106 -15.04 15.12 6.02
CA ASP A 106 -15.57 16.41 6.50
C ASP A 106 -15.56 17.48 5.41
N ASP A 107 -14.54 17.45 4.55
CA ASP A 107 -14.56 18.18 3.29
C ASP A 107 -15.40 17.38 2.27
N PRO A 108 -16.52 17.92 1.76
CA PRO A 108 -17.39 17.21 0.82
C PRO A 108 -16.72 16.91 -0.54
N SER A 109 -15.57 17.54 -0.82
CA SER A 109 -14.76 17.25 -1.99
C SER A 109 -13.83 16.04 -1.82
N VAL A 110 -13.65 15.56 -0.58
CA VAL A 110 -12.78 14.46 -0.20
C VAL A 110 -13.60 13.26 0.25
N TYR A 111 -13.26 12.10 -0.30
CA TYR A 111 -13.90 10.83 0.06
C TYR A 111 -12.86 9.72 -0.01
N ILE A 112 -13.07 8.68 0.80
CA ILE A 112 -12.32 7.42 0.73
C ILE A 112 -13.20 6.40 0.02
N HIS A 113 -12.68 5.90 -1.10
CA HIS A 113 -13.22 4.77 -1.83
C HIS A 113 -12.84 3.48 -1.11
N GLU A 114 -13.84 2.63 -0.91
CA GLU A 114 -13.74 1.41 -0.15
C GLU A 114 -14.41 0.27 -0.91
N PHE A 115 -13.72 -0.87 -0.94
CA PHE A 115 -14.37 -2.15 -1.21
C PHE A 115 -14.65 -2.86 0.11
N GLU A 116 -15.93 -3.09 0.39
CA GLU A 116 -16.40 -3.81 1.57
C GLU A 116 -16.82 -5.23 1.17
N ILE A 117 -16.29 -6.24 1.86
CA ILE A 117 -16.77 -7.62 1.77
C ILE A 117 -17.11 -8.13 3.16
N THR A 118 -18.32 -8.66 3.33
CA THR A 118 -18.87 -9.06 4.63
C THR A 118 -19.34 -10.50 4.58
N ASN A 119 -19.03 -11.28 5.62
CA ASN A 119 -19.58 -12.60 5.88
C ASN A 119 -20.50 -12.55 7.10
N LYS A 120 -21.76 -12.95 6.91
CA LYS A 120 -22.80 -13.05 7.95
C LYS A 120 -23.36 -14.47 8.10
N SER A 121 -22.54 -15.48 7.80
CA SER A 121 -22.95 -16.88 7.91
C SER A 121 -23.23 -17.34 9.34
N ASP A 122 -22.62 -16.71 10.35
CA ASP A 122 -22.83 -17.03 11.76
C ASP A 122 -22.81 -15.76 12.62
N LEU A 123 -23.98 -15.15 12.81
CA LEU A 123 -24.15 -13.94 13.63
C LEU A 123 -24.07 -14.18 15.14
N SER A 124 -23.92 -15.43 15.60
CA SER A 124 -23.68 -15.74 17.01
C SER A 124 -22.24 -15.44 17.45
N LEU A 125 -21.33 -15.40 16.47
CA LEU A 125 -19.94 -15.03 16.66
C LEU A 125 -19.79 -13.52 16.93
N PRO A 126 -18.84 -13.09 17.78
CA PRO A 126 -18.49 -11.67 17.94
C PRO A 126 -18.16 -11.02 16.60
N LYS A 127 -18.64 -9.79 16.36
CA LYS A 127 -18.32 -9.06 15.13
C LYS A 127 -16.82 -8.78 15.08
N ARG A 128 -16.18 -9.09 13.95
CA ARG A 128 -14.77 -8.77 13.67
C ARG A 128 -14.68 -7.83 12.48
N GLU A 129 -13.67 -6.98 12.50
CA GLU A 129 -13.39 -5.99 11.45
C GLU A 129 -11.93 -6.09 11.04
N ILE A 130 -11.66 -6.16 9.75
CA ILE A 130 -10.31 -6.09 9.18
C ILE A 130 -10.23 -4.89 8.24
N VAL A 131 -9.23 -4.04 8.42
CA VAL A 131 -8.94 -2.93 7.51
C VAL A 131 -7.66 -3.24 6.73
N VAL A 132 -7.71 -3.06 5.42
CA VAL A 132 -6.60 -3.29 4.49
C VAL A 132 -6.20 -1.98 3.83
N ILE A 133 -4.93 -1.60 3.95
CA ILE A 133 -4.36 -0.38 3.36
C ILE A 133 -3.22 -0.75 2.39
N HIS A 134 -3.34 -0.31 1.14
CA HIS A 134 -2.33 -0.56 0.12
C HIS A 134 -1.13 0.41 0.20
N GLY A 135 -0.04 0.08 -0.49
CA GLY A 135 1.16 0.93 -0.60
C GLY A 135 1.13 1.96 -1.74
N TYR A 136 2.23 2.68 -1.89
CA TYR A 136 2.43 3.60 -3.01
C TYR A 136 2.35 2.87 -4.37
N MET A 137 1.76 3.51 -5.38
CA MET A 137 1.52 2.92 -6.71
C MET A 137 0.79 1.56 -6.67
N ALA A 138 -0.06 1.36 -5.67
CA ALA A 138 -1.04 0.29 -5.63
C ALA A 138 -2.45 0.89 -5.47
N ALA A 139 -3.44 0.01 -5.45
CA ALA A 139 -4.83 0.31 -5.14
C ALA A 139 -5.49 -0.95 -4.56
N SER A 140 -6.71 -0.81 -4.05
CA SER A 140 -7.55 -1.86 -3.49
C SER A 140 -7.52 -3.15 -4.32
N GLY A 141 -7.66 -3.04 -5.64
CA GLY A 141 -7.80 -4.18 -6.55
C GLY A 141 -6.58 -5.07 -6.67
N TYR A 142 -5.44 -4.66 -6.12
CA TYR A 142 -4.28 -5.53 -6.04
C TYR A 142 -4.40 -6.57 -4.91
N PHE A 143 -5.34 -6.40 -3.97
CA PHE A 143 -5.64 -7.40 -2.93
C PHE A 143 -6.79 -8.35 -3.32
N VAL A 144 -7.26 -8.32 -4.56
CA VAL A 144 -8.46 -9.04 -5.01
C VAL A 144 -8.40 -10.56 -4.82
N LYS A 145 -7.20 -11.16 -4.81
CA LYS A 145 -6.99 -12.59 -4.51
C LYS A 145 -7.08 -12.92 -3.02
N ASN A 146 -7.13 -11.91 -2.16
CA ASN A 146 -7.12 -12.04 -0.70
C ASN A 146 -8.52 -11.88 -0.10
N PHE A 147 -9.38 -11.07 -0.72
CA PHE A 147 -10.71 -10.69 -0.21
C PHE A 147 -11.57 -11.89 0.20
N GLU A 148 -11.70 -12.87 -0.69
CA GLU A 148 -12.57 -14.02 -0.45
C GLU A 148 -12.01 -14.94 0.65
N ALA A 149 -10.68 -15.11 0.71
CA ALA A 149 -10.03 -15.88 1.77
C ALA A 149 -10.24 -15.21 3.14
N PHE A 150 -10.12 -13.89 3.20
CA PHE A 150 -10.39 -13.13 4.42
C PHE A 150 -11.85 -13.25 4.82
N ALA A 151 -12.81 -12.97 3.93
CA ALA A 151 -14.23 -13.05 4.25
C ALA A 151 -14.67 -14.47 4.68
N LYS A 152 -14.13 -15.53 4.05
CA LYS A 152 -14.44 -16.94 4.40
C LYS A 152 -13.76 -17.44 5.68
N SER A 153 -12.87 -16.65 6.28
CA SER A 153 -12.12 -17.06 7.48
C SER A 153 -12.97 -17.06 8.75
N TYR A 154 -14.03 -16.25 8.79
CA TYR A 154 -14.84 -16.05 10.00
C TYR A 154 -16.29 -15.69 9.66
N GLY A 155 -17.25 -16.22 10.44
CA GLY A 155 -18.69 -16.17 10.10
C GLY A 155 -19.41 -14.85 10.37
N ASN A 156 -18.81 -13.94 11.15
CA ASN A 156 -19.29 -12.58 11.40
C ASN A 156 -18.15 -11.56 11.25
N LEU A 157 -17.71 -11.36 10.01
CA LEU A 157 -16.54 -10.56 9.68
C LEU A 157 -16.85 -9.60 8.54
N THR A 158 -16.43 -8.35 8.69
CA THR A 158 -16.37 -7.38 7.59
C THR A 158 -14.91 -7.02 7.31
N VAL A 159 -14.56 -6.97 6.03
CA VAL A 159 -13.23 -6.57 5.54
C VAL A 159 -13.40 -5.30 4.72
N HIS A 160 -12.66 -4.26 5.13
CA HIS A 160 -12.64 -2.94 4.52
C HIS A 160 -11.33 -2.75 3.78
N VAL A 161 -11.38 -2.57 2.46
CA VAL A 161 -10.18 -2.39 1.63
C VAL A 161 -10.19 -0.98 1.08
N LEU A 162 -9.25 -0.16 1.54
CA LEU A 162 -9.29 1.27 1.34
C LEU A 162 -8.29 1.72 0.29
N ASP A 163 -8.76 2.58 -0.62
CA ASP A 163 -7.87 3.43 -1.39
C ASP A 163 -7.56 4.70 -0.58
N MET A 164 -6.29 4.97 -0.28
CA MET A 164 -5.93 6.19 0.47
C MET A 164 -6.15 7.45 -0.38
N PRO A 165 -6.41 8.63 0.21
CA PRO A 165 -6.61 9.87 -0.55
C PRO A 165 -5.43 10.18 -1.50
N GLY A 166 -5.72 10.32 -2.80
CA GLY A 166 -4.71 10.48 -3.84
C GLY A 166 -4.37 9.20 -4.61
N PHE A 167 -4.92 8.05 -4.19
CA PHE A 167 -4.69 6.74 -4.78
C PHE A 167 -6.00 6.10 -5.26
N GLY A 168 -5.86 5.05 -6.08
CA GLY A 168 -6.98 4.27 -6.58
C GLY A 168 -8.14 5.13 -7.10
N ASN A 169 -9.34 4.79 -6.64
CA ASN A 169 -10.59 5.48 -6.95
C ASN A 169 -11.02 6.51 -5.90
N SER A 170 -10.22 6.71 -4.84
CA SER A 170 -10.41 7.74 -3.82
C SER A 170 -10.26 9.16 -4.34
N ALA A 171 -10.69 10.14 -3.54
CA ALA A 171 -10.55 11.54 -3.89
C ALA A 171 -9.07 11.92 -4.08
N ARG A 172 -8.81 12.80 -5.04
CA ARG A 172 -7.49 13.35 -5.36
C ARG A 172 -7.51 14.86 -5.11
N PRO A 173 -7.69 15.32 -3.86
CA PRO A 173 -7.66 16.74 -3.55
C PRO A 173 -6.27 17.33 -3.80
N LYS A 174 -6.21 18.67 -3.89
CA LYS A 174 -4.93 19.37 -3.99
C LYS A 174 -4.16 19.19 -2.69
N PHE A 175 -2.90 18.78 -2.79
CA PHE A 175 -2.04 18.63 -1.61
C PHE A 175 -1.54 20.00 -1.13
N PRO A 176 -1.47 20.25 0.19
CA PRO A 176 -1.03 21.54 0.73
C PRO A 176 0.40 21.87 0.33
N SER A 177 0.60 23.01 -0.31
CA SER A 177 1.89 23.39 -0.89
C SER A 177 2.97 23.70 0.14
N GLU A 178 2.54 24.13 1.32
CA GLU A 178 3.33 24.44 2.51
C GLU A 178 3.94 23.19 3.16
N LEU A 179 3.37 22.01 2.92
CA LEU A 179 3.93 20.73 3.35
C LEU A 179 4.99 20.20 2.37
N LEU A 180 4.89 20.57 1.09
CA LEU A 180 5.84 20.16 0.05
C LEU A 180 7.09 21.03 0.01
N LYS A 181 6.90 22.35 -0.06
CA LYS A 181 8.00 23.29 -0.31
C LYS A 181 8.76 23.52 0.99
N THR A 182 10.00 23.04 1.04
CA THR A 182 10.92 23.31 2.14
C THR A 182 11.71 24.58 1.79
N PRO A 183 11.58 25.69 2.55
CA PRO A 183 12.37 26.89 2.29
C PRO A 183 13.87 26.61 2.37
N LYS A 184 14.67 27.30 1.55
CA LYS A 184 16.14 27.25 1.69
C LYS A 184 16.54 27.77 3.08
N GLY A 185 17.38 27.02 3.79
CA GLY A 185 17.78 27.34 5.16
C GLY A 185 16.72 27.03 6.23
N ALA A 186 15.66 26.26 5.91
CA ALA A 186 14.69 25.83 6.91
C ALA A 186 15.37 25.01 8.01
N SER A 187 15.09 25.36 9.27
CA SER A 187 15.57 24.63 10.44
C SER A 187 15.15 23.16 10.39
N LYS A 188 15.91 22.28 11.04
CA LYS A 188 15.58 20.85 11.12
C LYS A 188 14.18 20.63 11.71
N ALA A 189 13.86 21.37 12.78
CA ALA A 189 12.53 21.51 13.36
C ALA A 189 11.44 21.74 12.30
N ARG A 190 11.61 22.75 11.43
CA ARG A 190 10.64 23.05 10.38
C ARG A 190 10.52 21.90 9.38
N GLN A 191 11.61 21.23 9.04
CA GLN A 191 11.60 20.08 8.14
C GLN A 191 10.83 18.90 8.75
N VAL A 192 11.06 18.60 10.02
CA VAL A 192 10.34 17.56 10.80
C VAL A 192 8.85 17.87 10.83
N SER A 193 8.47 19.09 11.24
CA SER A 193 7.08 19.55 11.29
C SER A 193 6.35 19.40 9.94
N GLN A 194 7.03 19.65 8.81
CA GLN A 194 6.42 19.44 7.49
C GLN A 194 6.22 17.96 7.14
N VAL A 195 7.12 17.07 7.57
CA VAL A 195 6.94 15.61 7.35
C VAL A 195 5.76 15.12 8.18
N LEU A 196 5.66 15.53 9.44
CA LEU A 196 4.54 15.19 10.32
C LEU A 196 3.21 15.72 9.80
N GLY A 197 3.17 16.98 9.36
CA GLY A 197 1.97 17.53 8.72
C GLY A 197 1.58 16.78 7.45
N ALA A 198 2.54 16.21 6.71
CA ALA A 198 2.25 15.36 5.57
C ALA A 198 1.71 13.98 6.00
N GLU A 199 2.20 13.39 7.08
CA GLU A 199 1.67 12.16 7.69
C GLU A 199 0.23 12.38 8.19
N ASP A 200 0.03 13.40 9.03
CA ASP A 200 -1.25 13.86 9.59
C ASP A 200 -2.30 14.03 8.49
N TRP A 201 -1.91 14.62 7.36
CA TRP A 201 -2.83 14.84 6.26
C TRP A 201 -3.49 13.54 5.75
N PHE A 202 -2.81 12.39 5.80
CA PHE A 202 -3.37 11.09 5.46
C PHE A 202 -4.06 10.42 6.64
N ILE A 203 -3.42 10.36 7.79
CA ILE A 203 -3.92 9.57 8.94
C ILE A 203 -5.17 10.20 9.56
N ASP A 204 -5.32 11.52 9.49
CA ASP A 204 -6.53 12.22 9.96
C ASP A 204 -7.73 11.89 9.06
N LYS A 205 -7.51 11.69 7.76
CA LYS A 205 -8.56 11.27 6.81
C LYS A 205 -8.94 9.80 7.00
N PHE A 206 -7.96 8.98 7.35
CA PHE A 206 -8.22 7.59 7.73
C PHE A 206 -9.06 7.54 9.02
N GLU A 207 -8.76 8.39 10.00
CA GLU A 207 -9.57 8.52 11.21
C GLU A 207 -11.00 9.00 10.92
N GLN A 208 -11.17 10.05 10.12
CA GLN A 208 -12.50 10.51 9.72
C GLN A 208 -13.30 9.41 9.01
N TRP A 209 -12.64 8.58 8.19
CA TRP A 209 -13.30 7.41 7.60
C TRP A 209 -13.75 6.43 8.69
N ARG A 210 -12.88 6.07 9.65
CA ARG A 210 -13.22 5.15 10.76
C ARG A 210 -14.42 5.66 11.56
N GLU A 211 -14.40 6.94 11.94
CA GLU A 211 -15.48 7.58 12.69
C GLU A 211 -16.81 7.57 11.91
N LYS A 212 -16.78 7.93 10.62
CA LYS A 212 -17.98 7.89 9.75
C LYS A 212 -18.50 6.48 9.52
N ARG A 213 -17.61 5.50 9.53
CA ARG A 213 -17.95 4.08 9.47
C ARG A 213 -18.42 3.50 10.80
N GLN A 214 -18.25 4.25 11.90
CA GLN A 214 -18.59 3.83 13.25
C GLN A 214 -17.90 2.51 13.63
N ILE A 215 -16.60 2.42 13.32
CA ILE A 215 -15.78 1.25 13.62
C ILE A 215 -14.99 1.55 14.90
N ASP A 216 -15.37 0.91 16.00
CA ASP A 216 -14.72 1.12 17.30
C ASP A 216 -13.35 0.44 17.38
N GLN A 217 -13.24 -0.79 16.85
CA GLN A 217 -12.03 -1.60 16.89
C GLN A 217 -11.90 -2.45 15.62
N PHE A 218 -10.68 -2.61 15.11
CA PHE A 218 -10.38 -3.44 13.94
C PHE A 218 -8.95 -3.99 13.95
N ASP A 219 -8.71 -5.05 13.17
CA ASP A 219 -7.36 -5.52 12.85
C ASP A 219 -6.85 -4.83 11.59
N LEU A 220 -5.59 -4.41 11.58
CA LEU A 220 -5.00 -3.66 10.46
C LEU A 220 -4.03 -4.53 9.67
N VAL A 221 -4.20 -4.58 8.36
CA VAL A 221 -3.24 -5.14 7.40
C VAL A 221 -2.80 -4.03 6.47
N ALA A 222 -1.55 -3.59 6.55
CA ALA A 222 -1.08 -2.47 5.75
C ALA A 222 0.23 -2.79 5.04
N HIS A 223 0.36 -2.29 3.81
CA HIS A 223 1.48 -2.57 2.92
C HIS A 223 2.35 -1.34 2.63
N SER A 224 3.68 -1.48 2.69
CA SER A 224 4.64 -0.48 2.17
C SER A 224 4.43 0.91 2.77
N MET A 225 4.20 1.94 1.94
CA MET A 225 3.83 3.29 2.42
C MET A 225 2.57 3.27 3.29
N GLY A 226 1.60 2.40 2.99
CA GLY A 226 0.42 2.20 3.83
C GLY A 226 0.77 1.64 5.21
N ALA A 227 1.77 0.77 5.31
CA ALA A 227 2.27 0.27 6.61
C ALA A 227 2.97 1.36 7.42
N TYR A 228 3.74 2.23 6.76
CA TYR A 228 4.33 3.41 7.39
C TYR A 228 3.26 4.36 7.93
N LEU A 229 2.26 4.71 7.10
CA LEU A 229 1.15 5.57 7.52
C LEU A 229 0.27 4.90 8.59
N GLY A 230 0.04 3.59 8.50
CA GLY A 230 -0.64 2.81 9.54
C GLY A 230 0.09 2.86 10.88
N SER A 231 1.41 2.82 10.86
CA SER A 231 2.25 3.01 12.05
C SER A 231 2.09 4.42 12.63
N CYS A 232 2.12 5.46 11.78
CA CYS A 232 1.86 6.85 12.21
C CYS A 232 0.44 7.01 12.79
N TYR A 233 -0.57 6.38 12.18
CA TYR A 233 -1.94 6.37 12.69
C TYR A 233 -2.00 5.74 14.08
N ILE A 234 -1.33 4.60 14.27
CA ILE A 234 -1.27 3.93 15.57
C ILE A 234 -0.65 4.84 16.63
N MET A 235 0.45 5.53 16.29
CA MET A 235 1.10 6.47 17.20
C MET A 235 0.22 7.64 17.64
N LYS A 236 -0.69 8.11 16.77
CA LYS A 236 -1.53 9.28 17.03
C LYS A 236 -2.89 8.95 17.61
N TYR A 237 -3.48 7.82 17.24
CA TYR A 237 -4.90 7.53 17.51
C TYR A 237 -5.11 6.26 18.36
N ASN A 238 -4.16 5.34 18.44
CA ASN A 238 -4.40 4.03 19.07
C ASN A 238 -4.37 4.05 20.62
N HIS A 239 -4.58 5.19 21.26
CA HIS A 239 -4.56 5.32 22.72
C HIS A 239 -5.68 4.53 23.43
N GLN A 240 -6.72 4.12 22.69
CA GLN A 240 -7.87 3.36 23.20
C GLN A 240 -7.92 1.91 22.68
N ASN A 241 -6.79 1.38 22.17
CA ASN A 241 -6.72 0.03 21.60
C ASN A 241 -7.71 -0.20 20.44
N ILE A 242 -7.85 0.81 19.57
CA ILE A 242 -8.62 0.76 18.31
C ILE A 242 -8.09 -0.36 17.41
N ILE A 243 -6.78 -0.59 17.40
CA ILE A 243 -6.09 -1.66 16.68
C ILE A 243 -5.42 -2.55 17.70
N THR A 244 -5.67 -3.87 17.59
CA THR A 244 -5.08 -4.90 18.48
C THR A 244 -4.14 -5.85 17.76
N ASN A 245 -4.32 -6.03 16.45
CA ASN A 245 -3.40 -6.78 15.61
C ASN A 245 -3.00 -5.95 14.40
N PHE A 246 -1.70 -5.83 14.16
CA PHE A 246 -1.16 -5.10 13.02
C PHE A 246 -0.22 -5.96 12.18
N ALA A 247 -0.68 -6.35 11.00
CA ALA A 247 0.15 -6.98 9.97
C ALA A 247 0.88 -5.91 9.15
N VAL A 248 2.18 -5.80 9.40
CA VAL A 248 3.11 -4.83 8.83
C VAL A 248 3.79 -5.46 7.60
N VAL A 249 3.19 -5.28 6.43
CA VAL A 249 3.58 -5.97 5.20
C VAL A 249 4.56 -5.11 4.40
N SER A 250 5.79 -5.59 4.23
CA SER A 250 6.88 -4.92 3.48
C SER A 250 6.99 -3.41 3.77
N PRO A 251 7.01 -2.98 5.06
CA PRO A 251 6.92 -1.57 5.41
C PRO A 251 8.07 -0.73 4.85
N MET A 252 7.72 0.49 4.49
CA MET A 252 8.69 1.55 4.24
C MET A 252 9.18 2.15 5.56
N GLY A 253 10.45 2.60 5.60
CA GLY A 253 10.94 3.44 6.70
C GLY A 253 11.23 2.70 8.01
N THR A 254 11.52 1.40 7.96
CA THR A 254 11.86 0.61 9.14
C THR A 254 13.24 0.91 9.70
N GLU A 255 14.15 1.38 8.85
CA GLU A 255 15.55 1.52 9.16
C GLU A 255 15.99 2.99 9.31
N SER A 256 16.86 3.19 10.29
CA SER A 256 17.61 4.41 10.50
C SER A 256 18.51 4.71 9.29
N SER A 257 18.67 5.98 8.92
CA SER A 257 19.53 6.37 7.79
C SER A 257 20.14 7.76 7.90
N CYS A 258 21.12 8.08 7.03
CA CYS A 258 21.73 9.41 6.99
C CYS A 258 20.76 10.53 6.59
N VAL A 259 19.59 10.19 6.04
CA VAL A 259 18.58 11.16 5.64
C VAL A 259 17.52 11.43 6.69
N SER A 260 17.56 10.68 7.80
CA SER A 260 16.67 10.88 8.93
C SER A 260 16.90 12.24 9.57
N LEU A 261 15.80 12.92 9.85
CA LEU A 261 15.81 14.21 10.52
C LEU A 261 15.95 14.07 12.04
N ILE A 262 15.81 12.86 12.58
CA ILE A 262 15.76 12.59 14.04
C ILE A 262 16.94 11.76 14.56
N ASN A 263 17.88 11.36 13.70
CA ASN A 263 19.00 10.45 14.03
C ASN A 263 20.18 11.05 14.82
N ASN A 264 20.00 12.19 15.49
CA ASN A 264 21.13 12.78 16.21
C ASN A 264 21.45 11.95 17.48
N LYS A 265 22.74 11.59 17.67
CA LYS A 265 23.27 10.90 18.85
C LYS A 265 22.92 11.56 20.19
N THR A 266 22.69 12.87 20.23
CA THR A 266 22.24 13.56 21.47
C THR A 266 20.79 13.24 21.86
N HIS A 267 19.98 12.75 20.92
CA HIS A 267 18.57 12.40 21.10
C HIS A 267 18.37 10.89 21.24
N GLN A 268 19.47 10.10 21.19
CA GLN A 268 19.48 8.66 21.46
C GLN A 268 19.59 8.37 22.98
N ARG A 269 18.70 8.96 23.78
CA ARG A 269 18.51 8.51 25.16
C ARG A 269 17.11 7.94 25.30
N ASN A 270 17.08 6.63 25.49
CA ASN A 270 15.91 5.86 25.84
C ASN A 270 15.19 6.45 27.08
N PHE A 271 13.85 6.47 26.95
CA PHE A 271 12.80 6.34 27.97
C PHE A 271 12.33 7.54 28.83
N HIS A 272 11.00 7.78 28.69
CA HIS A 272 9.94 8.26 29.62
C HIS A 272 10.06 9.70 30.22
N ASP A 273 9.01 10.52 30.37
CA ASP A 273 7.58 10.31 30.65
C ASP A 273 6.67 11.34 29.92
N GLY A 274 5.56 10.91 29.31
CA GLY A 274 4.30 11.66 29.24
C GLY A 274 4.22 13.05 28.60
N GLY A 275 5.19 13.48 27.78
CA GLY A 275 5.15 14.75 27.03
C GLY A 275 5.15 14.54 25.51
N ASP A 276 4.58 15.49 24.74
CA ASP A 276 4.58 15.47 23.27
C ASP A 276 6.04 15.37 22.75
N PRO A 277 6.44 14.25 22.10
CA PRO A 277 7.81 14.01 21.65
C PRO A 277 8.33 15.07 20.67
N LEU A 278 7.43 15.85 20.07
CA LEU A 278 7.77 16.90 19.12
C LEU A 278 8.16 18.19 19.82
N GLU A 279 7.53 18.54 20.95
CA GLU A 279 7.85 19.76 21.71
C GLU A 279 9.30 19.77 22.22
N GLU A 280 9.83 18.62 22.62
CA GLU A 280 11.20 18.49 23.13
C GLU A 280 12.26 18.55 22.01
N ILE A 281 11.90 18.10 20.79
CA ILE A 281 12.75 18.20 19.58
C ILE A 281 12.86 19.66 19.08
N PHE A 282 11.86 20.50 19.34
CA PHE A 282 11.86 21.90 18.90
C PHE A 282 12.74 22.82 19.75
N ALA A 283 13.29 22.32 20.86
CA ALA A 283 14.01 23.09 21.86
C ALA A 283 15.52 22.74 21.96
N SER A 284 16.29 22.72 20.87
CA SER A 284 17.76 22.86 20.98
C SER A 284 18.44 23.34 19.68
N GLN A 285 19.50 24.13 19.88
CA GLN A 285 20.18 25.01 18.92
C GLN A 285 21.11 24.28 17.92
N ASP A 286 21.30 24.96 16.77
CA ASP A 286 22.18 24.68 15.62
C ASP A 286 23.52 24.02 15.96
N PHE A 287 23.90 22.88 15.36
CA PHE A 287 25.30 22.47 15.17
C PHE A 287 25.53 21.50 13.99
N ASP A 288 26.79 21.54 13.52
CA ASP A 288 27.38 21.24 12.22
C ASP A 288 27.47 19.75 11.81
N ASP A 289 27.34 19.49 10.50
CA ASP A 289 27.41 18.16 9.86
C ASP A 289 28.87 17.77 9.59
N ASN A 290 29.42 16.79 10.30
CA ASN A 290 30.56 16.01 9.81
C ASN A 290 30.54 14.55 10.31
N GLU A 291 30.40 13.66 9.32
CA GLU A 291 30.67 12.20 9.23
C GLU A 291 30.80 11.37 10.53
N ASN A 292 29.84 10.46 10.75
CA ASN A 292 29.80 9.53 11.88
C ASN A 292 30.25 8.10 11.47
N PRO A 293 31.40 7.59 11.99
CA PRO A 293 31.95 6.26 11.67
C PRO A 293 31.08 5.07 12.10
N GLU A 294 30.16 5.25 13.05
CA GLU A 294 29.25 4.20 13.49
C GLU A 294 28.11 3.95 12.49
N LEU A 295 27.70 4.97 11.72
CA LEU A 295 26.71 4.81 10.65
C LEU A 295 27.25 3.89 9.54
N GLN A 296 28.55 4.01 9.22
CA GLN A 296 29.22 3.11 8.29
C GLN A 296 29.29 1.67 8.80
N ARG A 297 29.48 1.46 10.11
CA ARG A 297 29.44 0.12 10.71
C ARG A 297 28.03 -0.47 10.71
N LEU A 298 27.01 0.36 10.93
CA LEU A 298 25.61 -0.04 10.80
C LEU A 298 25.28 -0.46 9.35
N TRP A 299 25.76 0.28 8.35
CA TRP A 299 25.58 -0.07 6.93
C TRP A 299 26.32 -1.34 6.51
N GLN A 300 27.51 -1.58 7.06
CA GLN A 300 28.22 -2.86 6.87
C GLN A 300 27.43 -4.05 7.44
N LYS A 301 26.54 -3.82 8.43
CA LYS A 301 25.76 -4.86 9.10
C LYS A 301 24.33 -5.00 8.56
N LEU A 302 23.67 -3.91 8.16
CA LEU A 302 22.27 -3.86 7.71
C LEU A 302 22.09 -3.97 6.18
N GLY A 303 23.13 -3.67 5.40
CA GLY A 303 23.04 -3.55 3.94
C GLY A 303 22.38 -2.24 3.48
N GLU A 304 22.83 -1.71 2.35
CA GLU A 304 22.21 -0.53 1.70
C GLU A 304 21.05 -0.96 0.79
N PRO A 305 19.92 -0.23 0.75
CA PRO A 305 18.94 -0.39 -0.30
C PRO A 305 19.58 -0.08 -1.66
N LYS A 306 19.51 -1.02 -2.60
CA LYS A 306 20.11 -0.88 -3.94
C LYS A 306 19.15 -0.16 -4.88
N PHE A 307 19.26 1.16 -4.98
CA PHE A 307 18.60 1.96 -6.02
C PHE A 307 19.58 2.38 -7.12
N PRO A 308 19.17 2.42 -8.41
CA PRO A 308 20.02 2.96 -9.47
C PRO A 308 20.32 4.44 -9.22
N LYS A 309 21.61 4.76 -9.01
CA LYS A 309 22.10 6.14 -8.90
C LYS A 309 21.93 6.86 -10.24
N ASN A 310 20.91 7.70 -10.38
CA ASN A 310 20.74 8.58 -11.54
C ASN A 310 20.48 10.02 -11.09
N LYS A 311 21.39 10.95 -11.45
CA LYS A 311 21.27 12.38 -11.11
C LYS A 311 19.95 12.98 -11.59
N LEU A 312 19.39 12.49 -12.70
CA LEU A 312 18.09 12.94 -13.21
C LEU A 312 16.93 12.57 -12.26
N LEU A 313 16.93 11.36 -11.71
CA LEU A 313 15.93 10.91 -10.73
C LEU A 313 16.01 11.73 -9.44
N GLN A 314 17.23 12.05 -9.00
CA GLN A 314 17.47 12.91 -7.84
C GLN A 314 16.90 14.33 -8.07
N THR A 315 17.21 14.98 -9.19
CA THR A 315 16.71 16.32 -9.51
C THR A 315 15.18 16.36 -9.62
N MET A 316 14.55 15.34 -10.21
CA MET A 316 13.08 15.27 -10.30
C MET A 316 12.41 15.12 -8.94
N TRP A 317 12.99 14.32 -8.04
CA TRP A 317 12.51 14.16 -6.67
C TRP A 317 12.59 15.46 -5.87
N GLU A 318 13.67 16.22 -6.03
CA GLU A 318 13.87 17.55 -5.42
C GLU A 318 12.85 18.59 -5.92
N TRP A 319 12.29 18.41 -7.12
CA TRP A 319 11.24 19.26 -7.67
C TRP A 319 9.82 18.80 -7.30
N SER A 320 9.69 17.75 -6.49
CA SER A 320 8.41 17.09 -6.18
C SER A 320 7.67 16.60 -7.44
N VAL A 321 8.41 16.21 -8.48
CA VAL A 321 7.88 15.68 -9.73
C VAL A 321 8.10 14.17 -9.78
N SER A 322 7.02 13.39 -9.77
CA SER A 322 7.07 11.93 -9.89
C SER A 322 7.41 11.51 -11.34
N PRO A 323 8.23 10.47 -11.57
CA PRO A 323 8.47 9.91 -12.91
C PRO A 323 7.18 9.59 -13.68
N PHE A 324 6.09 9.27 -12.99
CA PHE A 324 4.79 8.98 -13.62
C PHE A 324 4.03 10.22 -14.09
N GLN A 325 4.21 11.37 -13.43
CA GLN A 325 3.68 12.64 -13.91
C GLN A 325 4.22 12.96 -15.30
N ILE A 326 5.48 12.62 -15.56
CA ILE A 326 6.13 12.78 -16.87
C ILE A 326 5.60 11.76 -17.86
N LEU A 327 5.48 10.49 -17.47
CA LEU A 327 4.98 9.43 -18.36
C LEU A 327 3.55 9.70 -18.85
N GLN A 328 2.68 10.28 -18.03
CA GLN A 328 1.31 10.66 -18.44
C GLN A 328 1.26 11.72 -19.54
N VAL A 329 2.29 12.58 -19.66
CA VAL A 329 2.35 13.61 -20.71
C VAL A 329 2.46 12.98 -22.10
N PHE A 330 3.02 11.77 -22.21
CA PHE A 330 3.19 11.06 -23.48
C PHE A 330 1.90 10.39 -24.01
N GLY A 331 0.75 10.68 -23.41
CA GLY A 331 -0.57 10.34 -23.96
C GLY A 331 -0.75 8.84 -24.23
N PRO A 332 -1.16 8.42 -25.44
CA PRO A 332 -1.35 7.01 -25.77
C PRO A 332 -0.12 6.12 -25.55
N VAL A 333 1.11 6.65 -25.60
CA VAL A 333 2.32 5.85 -25.36
C VAL A 333 2.38 5.34 -23.91
N TYR A 334 1.80 6.10 -22.97
CA TYR A 334 1.74 5.72 -21.56
C TYR A 334 0.99 4.39 -21.35
N SER A 335 -0.21 4.24 -21.94
CA SER A 335 -0.96 2.97 -21.83
C SER A 335 -0.18 1.80 -22.42
N LYS A 336 0.54 2.01 -23.52
CA LYS A 336 1.35 0.97 -24.17
C LYS A 336 2.50 0.52 -23.27
N VAL A 337 3.24 1.45 -22.68
CA VAL A 337 4.33 1.13 -21.75
C VAL A 337 3.79 0.41 -20.51
N LEU A 338 2.72 0.94 -19.92
CA LEU A 338 2.09 0.31 -18.75
C LEU A 338 1.57 -1.10 -19.08
N SER A 339 1.06 -1.33 -20.29
CA SER A 339 0.58 -2.64 -20.71
C SER A 339 1.67 -3.70 -20.79
N TYR A 340 2.90 -3.31 -21.14
CA TYR A 340 4.01 -4.25 -21.13
C TYR A 340 4.31 -4.73 -19.70
N TRP A 341 4.27 -3.80 -18.75
CA TRP A 341 4.42 -4.12 -17.33
C TRP A 341 3.26 -4.97 -16.80
N SER A 342 2.01 -4.57 -17.03
CA SER A 342 0.83 -5.26 -16.49
C SER A 342 0.70 -6.67 -17.05
N PHE A 343 0.96 -6.89 -18.35
CA PHE A 343 0.94 -8.22 -18.95
C PHE A 343 2.01 -9.14 -18.37
N GLN A 344 3.23 -8.65 -18.15
CA GLN A 344 4.27 -9.45 -17.50
C GLN A 344 3.95 -9.73 -16.03
N ARG A 345 3.35 -8.75 -15.33
CA ARG A 345 3.01 -8.86 -13.92
C ARG A 345 1.87 -9.84 -13.67
N PHE A 346 0.85 -9.84 -14.51
CA PHE A 346 -0.41 -10.56 -14.27
C PHE A 346 -0.56 -11.85 -15.09
N LYS A 347 0.43 -12.23 -15.91
CA LYS A 347 0.35 -13.42 -16.79
C LYS A 347 -0.01 -14.73 -16.08
N ASN A 348 0.33 -14.87 -14.80
CA ASN A 348 0.08 -16.07 -14.01
C ASN A 348 -1.11 -15.91 -13.04
N LEU A 349 -1.81 -14.78 -13.06
CA LEU A 349 -2.93 -14.52 -12.16
C LEU A 349 -4.19 -15.22 -12.69
N LYS A 350 -4.89 -15.94 -11.80
CA LYS A 350 -6.07 -16.76 -12.10
C LYS A 350 -7.27 -16.35 -11.26
N SER A 351 -8.49 -16.67 -11.69
CA SER A 351 -9.68 -16.49 -10.85
C SER A 351 -9.65 -17.42 -9.63
N ASN A 352 -10.54 -17.21 -8.65
CA ASN A 352 -10.65 -18.08 -7.48
C ASN A 352 -11.40 -19.38 -7.77
N SER A 353 -12.08 -19.48 -8.92
CA SER A 353 -12.81 -20.67 -9.35
C SER A 353 -12.04 -21.54 -10.35
N GLU A 354 -10.86 -21.10 -10.78
CA GLU A 354 -10.01 -21.80 -11.76
C GLU A 354 -9.01 -22.72 -11.06
N ASP A 355 -8.87 -23.96 -11.56
CA ASP A 355 -7.87 -24.91 -11.09
C ASP A 355 -6.43 -24.47 -11.44
N SER A 356 -5.46 -25.03 -10.71
CA SER A 356 -4.02 -24.76 -10.90
C SER A 356 -3.52 -25.02 -12.33
N ASP A 357 -4.22 -25.85 -13.09
CA ASP A 357 -3.87 -26.25 -14.45
C ASP A 357 -4.63 -25.47 -15.55
N ALA A 358 -5.51 -24.53 -15.17
CA ALA A 358 -6.24 -23.71 -16.12
C ALA A 358 -5.30 -22.86 -17.02
N PRO A 359 -5.62 -22.70 -18.33
CA PRO A 359 -4.81 -21.89 -19.25
C PRO A 359 -4.82 -20.41 -18.86
N ILE A 360 -3.83 -19.67 -19.36
CA ILE A 360 -3.69 -18.23 -19.10
C ILE A 360 -4.93 -17.47 -19.59
N ASN A 361 -5.57 -16.73 -18.69
CA ASN A 361 -6.77 -15.96 -18.98
C ASN A 361 -6.41 -14.54 -19.48
N ILE A 362 -6.34 -14.39 -20.80
CA ILE A 362 -5.99 -13.10 -21.45
C ILE A 362 -7.02 -12.00 -21.11
N ASP A 363 -8.29 -12.34 -20.96
CA ASP A 363 -9.33 -11.38 -20.55
C ASP A 363 -9.05 -10.84 -19.13
N LEU A 364 -8.62 -11.70 -18.21
CA LEU A 364 -8.29 -11.28 -16.85
C LEU A 364 -7.08 -10.32 -16.81
N ILE A 365 -6.01 -10.64 -17.56
CA ILE A 365 -4.85 -9.75 -17.72
C ILE A 365 -5.29 -8.39 -18.26
N ASN A 366 -6.20 -8.40 -19.23
CA ASN A 366 -6.76 -7.19 -19.82
C ASN A 366 -7.56 -6.36 -18.81
N LYS A 367 -8.40 -6.98 -17.98
CA LYS A 367 -9.14 -6.27 -16.93
C LYS A 367 -8.20 -5.65 -15.89
N LEU A 368 -7.14 -6.36 -15.51
CA LEU A 368 -6.11 -5.84 -14.60
C LEU A 368 -5.32 -4.69 -15.20
N HIS A 369 -4.99 -4.77 -16.49
CA HIS A 369 -4.39 -3.66 -17.24
C HIS A 369 -5.31 -2.44 -17.26
N GLU A 370 -6.58 -2.62 -17.64
CA GLU A 370 -7.56 -1.54 -17.71
C GLU A 370 -7.76 -0.88 -16.33
N TYR A 371 -7.89 -1.70 -15.28
CA TYR A 371 -7.95 -1.21 -13.91
C TYR A 371 -6.70 -0.40 -13.54
N SER A 372 -5.50 -0.98 -13.71
CA SER A 372 -4.22 -0.33 -13.39
C SER A 372 -4.05 0.98 -14.15
N PHE A 373 -4.32 0.98 -15.46
CA PHE A 373 -4.28 2.19 -16.26
C PHE A 373 -5.30 3.22 -15.76
N SER A 374 -6.53 2.80 -15.43
CA SER A 374 -7.58 3.71 -14.99
C SER A 374 -7.28 4.38 -13.65
N VAL A 375 -6.62 3.69 -12.71
CA VAL A 375 -6.26 4.26 -11.39
C VAL A 375 -5.00 5.09 -11.46
N PHE A 376 -3.99 4.68 -12.24
CA PHE A 376 -2.75 5.45 -12.37
C PHE A 376 -2.93 6.66 -13.26
N ASN A 377 -3.75 6.57 -14.32
CA ASN A 377 -3.98 7.67 -15.25
C ASN A 377 -5.02 8.69 -14.76
N GLN A 378 -5.03 9.02 -13.47
CA GLN A 378 -5.84 10.10 -12.89
C GLN A 378 -4.96 11.27 -12.40
N TYR A 379 -5.58 12.33 -11.88
CA TYR A 379 -4.86 13.47 -11.31
C TYR A 379 -3.82 13.02 -10.28
N GLN A 380 -2.57 13.40 -10.50
CA GLN A 380 -1.45 13.09 -9.62
C GLN A 380 -1.48 14.06 -8.42
N GLY A 381 -2.34 13.74 -7.46
CA GLY A 381 -2.63 14.56 -6.28
C GLY A 381 -1.73 14.22 -5.09
N SER A 382 -2.31 14.19 -3.89
CA SER A 382 -1.63 13.97 -2.62
C SER A 382 -0.70 12.76 -2.58
N GLY A 383 -1.13 11.60 -3.08
CA GLY A 383 -0.33 10.37 -2.99
C GLY A 383 1.04 10.46 -3.66
N GLU A 384 1.10 11.04 -4.87
CA GLU A 384 2.32 11.20 -5.68
C GLU A 384 3.23 12.32 -5.17
N LEU A 385 2.65 13.35 -4.57
CA LEU A 385 3.42 14.50 -4.10
C LEU A 385 3.96 14.26 -2.69
N ALA A 386 3.15 13.70 -1.81
CA ALA A 386 3.51 13.52 -0.40
C ALA A 386 4.65 12.53 -0.21
N ILE A 387 4.73 11.47 -1.03
CA ILE A 387 5.85 10.52 -0.93
C ILE A 387 7.20 11.22 -1.06
N THR A 388 7.30 12.26 -1.90
CA THR A 388 8.55 13.03 -2.07
C THR A 388 8.99 13.76 -0.81
N LYS A 389 8.05 14.00 0.12
CA LYS A 389 8.32 14.59 1.43
C LYS A 389 8.64 13.55 2.50
N LEU A 390 7.99 12.38 2.46
CA LEU A 390 8.17 11.30 3.43
C LEU A 390 9.52 10.59 3.27
N ILE A 391 9.98 10.39 2.03
CA ILE A 391 11.23 9.66 1.71
C ILE A 391 12.13 10.42 0.75
N ASN A 392 13.41 10.04 0.70
CA ASN A 392 14.32 10.45 -0.36
C ASN A 392 14.20 9.56 -1.62
N HIS A 393 14.97 9.88 -2.66
CA HIS A 393 15.01 9.11 -3.92
C HIS A 393 15.53 7.67 -3.80
N ASN A 394 16.09 7.28 -2.64
CA ASN A 394 16.49 5.90 -2.33
C ASN A 394 15.48 5.21 -1.41
N ILE A 395 14.29 5.79 -1.23
CA ILE A 395 13.19 5.25 -0.42
C ILE A 395 13.51 5.22 1.09
N LEU A 396 14.49 6.00 1.52
CA LEU A 396 14.83 6.16 2.92
C LEU A 396 13.93 7.22 3.56
N ALA A 397 13.26 6.84 4.65
CA ALA A 397 12.35 7.72 5.38
C ALA A 397 13.07 8.87 6.07
N ARG A 398 12.43 10.04 6.07
CA ARG A 398 12.89 11.22 6.82
C ARG A 398 12.63 11.09 8.31
N LEU A 399 11.60 10.34 8.71
CA LEU A 399 11.28 10.01 10.11
C LEU A 399 11.10 8.48 10.26
N PRO A 400 12.21 7.72 10.32
CA PRO A 400 12.15 6.26 10.43
C PRO A 400 11.37 5.77 11.65
N LEU A 401 10.65 4.66 11.50
CA LEU A 401 9.81 4.06 12.55
C LEU A 401 10.64 3.63 13.76
N CYS A 402 11.84 3.09 13.55
CA CYS A 402 12.69 2.59 14.63
C CYS A 402 13.24 3.68 15.55
N ASP A 403 13.26 4.94 15.09
CA ASP A 403 13.92 6.06 15.75
C ASP A 403 12.92 7.04 16.41
N ARG A 404 11.61 6.76 16.34
CA ARG A 404 10.54 7.67 16.78
C ARG A 404 9.62 7.11 17.86
N GLY A 405 10.11 6.16 18.67
CA GLY A 405 9.37 5.61 19.81
C GLY A 405 8.27 4.61 19.47
N PHE A 406 8.19 4.14 18.22
CA PHE A 406 7.10 3.25 17.79
C PHE A 406 7.19 1.86 18.43
N MET A 407 8.40 1.33 18.67
CA MET A 407 8.56 0.01 19.29
C MET A 407 8.17 0.04 20.77
N GLU A 408 8.55 1.10 21.46
CA GLU A 408 8.16 1.37 22.85
C GLU A 408 6.64 1.45 22.97
N LEU A 409 5.98 2.18 22.06
CA LEU A 409 4.52 2.24 22.02
C LEU A 409 3.87 0.86 21.80
N ILE A 410 4.38 0.06 20.87
CA ILE A 410 3.87 -1.29 20.61
C ILE A 410 3.92 -2.12 21.89
N HIS A 411 5.07 -2.09 22.59
CA HIS A 411 5.27 -2.81 23.84
C HIS A 411 4.30 -2.32 24.93
N ASP A 412 4.24 -1.00 25.16
CA ASP A 412 3.43 -0.40 26.22
C ASP A 412 1.92 -0.64 26.02
N THR A 413 1.47 -0.72 24.76
CA THR A 413 0.06 -0.97 24.42
C THR A 413 -0.28 -2.45 24.29
N GLY A 414 0.71 -3.35 24.24
CA GLY A 414 0.51 -4.77 23.98
C GLY A 414 -0.02 -5.07 22.58
N LEU A 415 0.29 -4.21 21.60
CA LEU A 415 -0.15 -4.38 20.21
C LEU A 415 0.55 -5.58 19.56
N ASN A 416 -0.22 -6.55 19.07
CA ASN A 416 0.36 -7.69 18.35
C ASN A 416 0.86 -7.24 16.98
N THR A 417 2.07 -7.63 16.58
CA THR A 417 2.62 -7.26 15.27
C THR A 417 3.16 -8.46 14.47
N LEU A 418 2.80 -8.50 13.20
CA LEU A 418 3.37 -9.42 12.21
C LEU A 418 4.13 -8.63 11.16
N TRP A 419 5.44 -8.76 11.15
CA TRP A 419 6.32 -8.16 10.15
C TRP A 419 6.51 -9.17 9.02
N LEU A 420 6.04 -8.83 7.82
CA LEU A 420 5.96 -9.77 6.71
C LEU A 420 6.74 -9.26 5.50
N TYR A 421 7.66 -10.05 4.97
CA TYR A 421 8.47 -9.71 3.78
C TYR A 421 8.44 -10.83 2.75
N GLY A 422 8.66 -10.49 1.48
CA GLY A 422 8.94 -11.46 0.43
C GLY A 422 10.43 -11.84 0.39
N ASP A 423 10.76 -13.06 -0.03
CA ASP A 423 12.16 -13.50 -0.20
C ASP A 423 12.93 -12.76 -1.30
N LYS A 424 12.20 -12.09 -2.21
CA LYS A 424 12.71 -11.26 -3.31
C LYS A 424 12.30 -9.79 -3.15
N ASP A 425 11.95 -9.38 -1.93
CA ASP A 425 11.57 -7.99 -1.64
C ASP A 425 12.77 -7.04 -1.77
N TRP A 426 12.50 -5.85 -2.28
CA TRP A 426 13.48 -4.77 -2.45
C TRP A 426 13.48 -3.81 -1.25
N MET A 427 12.49 -3.91 -0.35
CA MET A 427 12.52 -3.25 0.96
C MET A 427 13.49 -3.94 1.91
N ASN A 428 14.05 -3.17 2.85
CA ASN A 428 15.06 -3.66 3.76
C ASN A 428 14.47 -4.53 4.89
N MET A 429 14.45 -5.84 4.68
CA MET A 429 14.04 -6.81 5.70
C MET A 429 14.87 -6.72 6.99
N GLN A 430 16.14 -6.30 6.94
CA GLN A 430 16.97 -6.14 8.14
C GLN A 430 16.45 -5.02 9.04
N GLY A 431 15.83 -3.98 8.47
CA GLY A 431 15.15 -2.94 9.24
C GLY A 431 13.96 -3.50 10.01
N GLY A 432 13.10 -4.29 9.37
CA GLY A 432 12.01 -4.99 10.04
C GLY A 432 12.50 -5.97 11.12
N LYS A 433 13.58 -6.71 10.84
CA LYS A 433 14.21 -7.59 11.84
C LYS A 433 14.70 -6.78 13.04
N TYR A 434 15.33 -5.63 12.82
CA TYR A 434 15.78 -4.76 13.90
C TYR A 434 14.61 -4.28 14.77
N CYS A 435 13.48 -3.89 14.17
CA CYS A 435 12.26 -3.55 14.91
C CYS A 435 11.80 -4.71 15.81
N VAL A 436 11.72 -5.93 15.27
CA VAL A 436 11.31 -7.12 16.04
C VAL A 436 12.30 -7.48 17.13
N ASP A 437 13.61 -7.38 16.87
CA ASP A 437 14.64 -7.62 17.89
C ASP A 437 14.52 -6.58 19.01
N LYS A 438 14.31 -5.30 18.69
CA LYS A 438 14.10 -4.23 19.67
C LYS A 438 12.86 -4.49 20.55
N LEU A 439 11.77 -4.96 19.96
CA LEU A 439 10.56 -5.37 20.71
C LEU A 439 10.86 -6.52 21.68
N LYS A 440 11.62 -7.52 21.24
CA LYS A 440 12.04 -8.63 22.11
C LYS A 440 12.96 -8.17 23.25
N ASP A 441 13.85 -7.21 22.98
CA ASP A 441 14.71 -6.62 24.01
C ASP A 441 13.90 -5.83 25.06
N LEU A 442 12.74 -5.29 24.68
CA LEU A 442 11.74 -4.71 25.59
C LEU A 442 10.91 -5.76 26.34
N GLY A 443 11.02 -7.04 26.00
CA GLY A 443 10.24 -8.13 26.60
C GLY A 443 8.91 -8.41 25.91
N ASP A 444 8.69 -7.90 24.69
CA ASP A 444 7.50 -8.19 23.89
C ASP A 444 7.62 -9.55 23.17
N GLU A 445 6.68 -10.46 23.45
CA GLU A 445 6.59 -11.78 22.81
C GLU A 445 5.58 -11.85 21.65
N ASN A 446 4.85 -10.76 21.41
CA ASN A 446 3.76 -10.66 20.44
C ASN A 446 4.23 -10.19 19.05
N ALA A 447 5.51 -9.83 18.91
CA ALA A 447 6.14 -9.43 17.66
C ALA A 447 6.73 -10.63 16.89
N THR A 448 6.26 -10.85 15.66
CA THR A 448 6.75 -11.93 14.79
C THR A 448 7.29 -11.41 13.46
N LEU A 449 8.33 -12.05 12.94
CA LEU A 449 8.88 -11.78 11.59
C LEU A 449 8.71 -13.02 10.73
N THR A 450 8.08 -12.89 9.57
CA THR A 450 7.87 -13.97 8.61
C THR A 450 8.34 -13.56 7.21
N VAL A 451 8.97 -14.50 6.50
CA VAL A 451 9.38 -14.32 5.10
C VAL A 451 8.61 -15.29 4.22
N VAL A 452 7.87 -14.77 3.25
CA VAL A 452 7.11 -15.55 2.27
C VAL A 452 8.00 -15.87 1.07
N LYS A 453 8.10 -17.16 0.75
CA LYS A 453 8.86 -17.63 -0.41
C LYS A 453 8.15 -17.30 -1.72
N ASP A 454 8.95 -17.14 -2.76
CA ASP A 454 8.50 -16.83 -4.11
C ASP A 454 7.64 -15.56 -4.20
N ALA A 455 7.98 -14.58 -3.37
CA ALA A 455 7.26 -13.32 -3.29
C ALA A 455 8.22 -12.13 -3.33
N GLY A 456 7.86 -11.11 -4.12
CA GLY A 456 8.51 -9.82 -4.08
C GLY A 456 7.81 -8.90 -3.08
N HIS A 457 7.78 -7.61 -3.40
CA HIS A 457 7.20 -6.58 -2.53
C HIS A 457 5.68 -6.58 -2.42
N HIS A 458 4.96 -6.98 -3.47
CA HIS A 458 3.51 -7.13 -3.39
C HIS A 458 3.20 -8.60 -3.06
N ILE A 459 3.54 -9.01 -1.85
CA ILE A 459 3.47 -10.41 -1.38
C ILE A 459 2.06 -10.99 -1.59
N TYR A 460 1.05 -10.17 -1.29
CA TYR A 460 -0.37 -10.48 -1.46
C TYR A 460 -0.79 -10.74 -2.92
N LEU A 461 -0.03 -10.25 -3.90
CA LEU A 461 -0.20 -10.54 -5.33
C LEU A 461 0.68 -11.70 -5.81
N ASP A 462 1.93 -11.75 -5.35
CA ASP A 462 2.92 -12.72 -5.83
C ASP A 462 2.67 -14.13 -5.30
N ASN A 463 2.30 -14.23 -4.02
CA ASN A 463 1.95 -15.49 -3.37
C ASN A 463 0.73 -15.28 -2.43
N PRO A 464 -0.48 -15.09 -3.01
CA PRO A 464 -1.68 -14.81 -2.23
C PRO A 464 -2.04 -15.93 -1.26
N GLU A 465 -1.75 -17.19 -1.60
CA GLU A 465 -2.08 -18.35 -0.76
C GLU A 465 -1.31 -18.32 0.56
N GLU A 466 0.02 -18.26 0.50
CA GLU A 466 0.84 -18.22 1.72
C GLU A 466 0.65 -16.90 2.47
N PHE A 467 0.48 -15.77 1.76
CA PHE A 467 0.12 -14.49 2.39
C PHE A 467 -1.17 -14.61 3.22
N ASN A 468 -2.24 -15.12 2.61
CA ASN A 468 -3.54 -15.28 3.28
C ASN A 468 -3.40 -16.17 4.51
N LYS A 469 -2.72 -17.31 4.36
CA LYS A 469 -2.50 -18.27 5.45
C LYS A 469 -1.75 -17.64 6.63
N VAL A 470 -0.65 -16.93 6.37
CA VAL A 470 0.17 -16.31 7.42
C VAL A 470 -0.61 -15.20 8.13
N VAL A 471 -1.27 -14.31 7.38
CA VAL A 471 -2.05 -13.20 7.95
C VAL A 471 -3.24 -13.73 8.75
N LEU A 472 -4.03 -14.66 8.21
CA LEU A 472 -5.20 -15.20 8.93
C LEU A 472 -4.80 -15.97 10.18
N LYS A 473 -3.69 -16.71 10.15
CA LYS A 473 -3.14 -17.37 11.34
C LYS A 473 -2.77 -16.35 12.42
N PHE A 474 -2.10 -15.27 12.05
CA PHE A 474 -1.74 -14.19 12.96
C PHE A 474 -2.97 -13.52 13.57
N LEU A 475 -4.01 -13.25 12.77
CA LEU A 475 -5.27 -12.67 13.24
C LEU A 475 -6.15 -13.64 14.06
N GLY A 476 -5.71 -14.89 14.26
CA GLY A 476 -6.49 -15.91 14.97
C GLY A 476 -7.73 -16.37 14.21
N LEU A 477 -7.74 -16.26 12.88
CA LEU A 477 -8.86 -16.59 11.99
C LEU A 477 -8.60 -17.84 11.14
N ASP A 478 -7.64 -18.69 11.54
CA ASP A 478 -7.46 -19.98 10.86
C ASP A 478 -8.61 -20.94 11.22
N LYS A 479 -9.03 -21.76 10.24
CA LYS A 479 -10.13 -22.72 10.42
C LYS A 479 -9.76 -23.93 11.29
N ASN A 480 -8.51 -24.03 11.76
CA ASN A 480 -7.98 -25.22 12.42
C ASN A 480 -7.96 -25.12 13.95
N LYS A 481 -8.44 -24.01 14.54
CA LYS A 481 -8.61 -23.87 16.00
C LYS A 481 -10.00 -24.25 16.54
N SER A 482 -10.95 -24.65 15.69
CA SER A 482 -12.22 -25.24 16.12
C SER A 482 -12.20 -26.76 15.97
N SER A 483 -11.49 -27.43 16.88
CA SER A 483 -11.65 -28.85 17.18
C SER A 483 -11.27 -29.12 18.63
#